data_AF-A0A2V5JT00-F1
#
_entry.id   AF-A0A2V5JT00-F1
#
_cell.length_a   1.000
_cell.length_b   1.000
_cell.length_c   1.000
_cell.angle_alpha   90.00
_cell.angle_beta   90.00
_cell.angle_gamma   90.00
#
_symmetry.space_group_name_H-M   'P 1'
#
loop_
_entity.id
_entity.type
_entity.pdbx_description
1 polymer ?
#
loop_
_entity_poly.entity_id
_entity_poly.type
_entity_poly.pdbx_seq_one_letter_code
_entity_poly.pdbx_strand_id
1 'polypeptide(L)'
;MAKPFACHAVAWRKRIIRASSFLLVFLPIFPAGIRAADNVSVLGTHPRWRVLENYQETITHDEFAHRVNDVYCTHGFAPDLIEINEKTARILMNRETQKFFWLRFAEKDDGRKSVPRLWRSAKSLPPAKPGKPLLGLKIALDPGHLGGKWAKMEERWFQVGNRLPVQEGDLTLRVARLLAPRLRELGAKVFFARNSDEPTTPKRPDDFRELARKILIKNGVPQSRIGGNVLDPNDPDKEQTIRWQSEILFYRYSEIRRRAALVNFKLHPDLVLCLHFNAEGWGDPNDPTLTETNHLHLLVNGSYLAEELEFDDERFEMIRRLLSRAYDEELPLADTIALAMARETGLPPYEYPTANTTTKVGASGYVYARNLLATRLYRCPVVYCEPYVMNSKDVFGRIQAGDYDGTRNVNGVERKSIFREYADSVVEGLVDYYSRARGNEL
;
A
#
# COMPACT_ATOMS: atom_id res chain seq x y z
N MET A 1 -22.55 -5.26 23.42
CA MET A 1 -21.09 -5.37 23.61
C MET A 1 -20.50 -6.01 22.37
N ALA A 2 -19.98 -5.20 21.45
CA ALA A 2 -19.43 -5.66 20.18
C ALA A 2 -18.07 -6.33 20.40
N LYS A 3 -17.88 -7.52 19.84
CA LYS A 3 -16.60 -8.23 19.84
C LYS A 3 -15.69 -7.62 18.76
N PRO A 4 -14.39 -7.42 19.04
CA PRO A 4 -13.43 -6.97 18.04
C PRO A 4 -13.16 -8.07 17.00
N PHE A 5 -12.94 -7.67 15.75
CA PHE A 5 -12.48 -8.53 14.67
C PHE A 5 -11.16 -9.19 15.06
N ALA A 6 -11.19 -10.52 15.22
CA ALA A 6 -10.01 -11.33 15.47
C ALA A 6 -9.41 -11.77 14.13
N CYS A 7 -8.16 -11.37 13.89
CA CYS A 7 -7.30 -12.04 12.93
C CYS A 7 -7.02 -13.45 13.48
N HIS A 8 -7.69 -14.47 12.95
CA HIS A 8 -7.46 -15.84 13.38
C HIS A 8 -6.14 -16.37 12.80
N ALA A 9 -5.06 -16.23 13.57
CA ALA A 9 -3.90 -17.09 13.47
C ALA A 9 -4.30 -18.52 13.87
N VAL A 10 -4.27 -19.45 12.92
CA VAL A 10 -4.57 -20.87 13.17
C VAL A 10 -3.40 -21.51 13.91
N ALA A 11 -3.61 -21.84 15.18
CA ALA A 11 -2.64 -22.60 15.99
C ALA A 11 -2.57 -24.06 15.53
N TRP A 12 -1.36 -24.52 15.18
CA TRP A 12 -1.08 -25.90 14.76
C TRP A 12 -1.05 -26.85 15.96
N ARG A 13 -1.92 -27.88 15.97
CA ARG A 13 -1.78 -29.05 16.85
C ARG A 13 -1.20 -30.22 16.06
N LYS A 14 0.03 -30.63 16.37
CA LYS A 14 0.66 -31.87 15.87
C LYS A 14 -0.08 -33.08 16.45
N ARG A 15 -0.65 -33.93 15.59
CA ARG A 15 -1.02 -35.32 15.95
C ARG A 15 0.02 -36.27 15.39
N ILE A 16 0.62 -37.05 16.28
CA ILE A 16 1.55 -38.15 15.98
C ILE A 16 0.69 -39.34 15.52
N ILE A 17 0.93 -39.86 14.31
CA ILE A 17 0.37 -41.14 13.85
C ILE A 17 1.53 -42.14 13.78
N ARG A 18 1.34 -43.29 14.43
CA ARG A 18 2.28 -44.40 14.50
C ARG A 18 2.46 -45.07 13.14
N ALA A 19 3.70 -45.47 12.88
CA ALA A 19 4.16 -46.15 11.67
C ALA A 19 3.51 -47.54 11.49
N SER A 20 3.37 -47.95 10.24
CA SER A 20 3.28 -49.36 9.86
C SER A 20 4.04 -49.56 8.55
N SER A 21 4.97 -50.52 8.60
CA SER A 21 5.98 -50.82 7.59
C SER A 21 5.39 -51.51 6.37
N PHE A 22 5.76 -51.07 5.16
CA PHE A 22 5.76 -51.91 3.96
C PHE A 22 6.98 -51.60 3.11
N LEU A 23 7.80 -52.64 2.89
CA LEU A 23 8.91 -52.69 1.93
C LEU A 23 8.36 -52.59 0.49
N LEU A 24 8.95 -51.75 -0.36
CA LEU A 24 8.85 -51.88 -1.82
C LEU A 24 10.09 -51.28 -2.53
N VAL A 25 10.92 -52.19 -3.03
CA VAL A 25 11.72 -52.21 -4.28
C VAL A 25 12.29 -50.87 -4.81
N PHE A 26 13.63 -50.79 -4.81
CA PHE A 26 14.44 -49.75 -5.46
C PHE A 26 14.38 -49.86 -7.00
N LEU A 27 13.96 -48.78 -7.67
CA LEU A 27 14.32 -48.45 -9.05
C LEU A 27 15.18 -47.17 -9.02
N PRO A 28 16.27 -47.06 -9.79
CA PRO A 28 17.08 -45.85 -9.83
C PRO A 28 16.34 -44.79 -10.65
N ILE A 29 15.53 -43.98 -9.98
CA ILE A 29 15.00 -42.74 -10.54
C ILE A 29 16.17 -41.75 -10.50
N PHE A 30 16.69 -41.39 -11.68
CA PHE A 30 17.58 -40.24 -11.82
C PHE A 30 16.92 -39.04 -11.11
N PRO A 31 17.58 -38.36 -10.15
CA PRO A 31 16.99 -37.19 -9.52
C PRO A 31 16.88 -36.11 -10.59
N ALA A 32 15.67 -35.96 -11.15
CA ALA A 32 15.25 -34.69 -11.70
C ALA A 32 15.49 -33.68 -10.59
N GLY A 33 16.49 -32.82 -10.75
CA GLY A 33 16.88 -31.85 -9.73
C GLY A 33 15.64 -31.12 -9.25
N ILE A 34 15.26 -31.38 -7.99
CA ILE A 34 14.17 -30.67 -7.33
C ILE A 34 14.64 -29.22 -7.27
N ARG A 35 14.17 -28.40 -8.21
CA ARG A 35 14.25 -26.95 -8.07
C ARG A 35 13.37 -26.62 -6.87
N ALA A 36 14.01 -26.29 -5.76
CA ALA A 36 13.36 -25.67 -4.62
C ALA A 36 12.42 -24.56 -5.11
N ALA A 37 11.20 -24.56 -4.60
CA ALA A 37 10.23 -23.54 -4.99
C ALA A 37 10.54 -22.27 -4.20
N ASP A 38 10.57 -21.12 -4.87
CA ASP A 38 10.63 -19.85 -4.15
C ASP A 38 9.34 -19.66 -3.35
N ASN A 39 9.46 -19.25 -2.09
CA ASN A 39 8.32 -18.97 -1.24
C ASN A 39 7.82 -17.56 -1.55
N VAL A 40 7.04 -17.41 -2.62
CA VAL A 40 6.53 -16.11 -3.08
C VAL A 40 5.12 -15.83 -2.59
N SER A 41 4.85 -14.56 -2.31
CA SER A 41 3.53 -14.04 -1.93
C SER A 41 2.48 -14.27 -3.03
N VAL A 42 1.20 -14.04 -2.70
CA VAL A 42 0.10 -14.19 -3.65
C VAL A 42 0.29 -13.28 -4.88
N LEU A 43 0.28 -13.90 -6.07
CA LEU A 43 0.62 -13.27 -7.36
C LEU A 43 2.00 -12.58 -7.36
N GLY A 44 2.88 -12.98 -6.44
CA GLY A 44 4.26 -12.54 -6.32
C GLY A 44 5.09 -12.88 -7.55
N THR A 45 6.17 -12.13 -7.73
CA THR A 45 7.15 -12.39 -8.79
C THR A 45 8.43 -12.88 -8.17
N HIS A 46 9.08 -13.86 -8.81
CA HIS A 46 10.39 -14.34 -8.38
C HIS A 46 11.38 -13.18 -8.18
N PRO A 47 12.01 -13.08 -6.99
CA PRO A 47 12.88 -11.97 -6.68
C PRO A 47 14.12 -11.97 -7.56
N ARG A 48 14.47 -10.79 -8.09
CA ARG A 48 15.69 -10.62 -8.89
C ARG A 48 16.82 -10.10 -8.01
N TRP A 49 17.30 -10.93 -7.09
CA TRP A 49 18.31 -10.59 -6.08
C TRP A 49 19.55 -9.88 -6.63
N ARG A 50 20.01 -10.24 -7.84
CA ARG A 50 21.15 -9.58 -8.52
C ARG A 50 20.97 -8.07 -8.71
N VAL A 51 19.74 -7.56 -8.72
CA VAL A 51 19.47 -6.11 -8.77
C VAL A 51 20.04 -5.38 -7.55
N LEU A 52 20.10 -6.05 -6.39
CA LEU A 52 20.63 -5.48 -5.16
C LEU A 52 22.15 -5.24 -5.22
N GLU A 53 22.87 -5.87 -6.16
CA GLU A 53 24.31 -5.62 -6.36
C GLU A 53 24.62 -4.17 -6.74
N ASN A 54 23.67 -3.45 -7.33
CA ASN A 54 23.85 -2.04 -7.65
C ASN A 54 23.89 -1.13 -6.40
N TYR A 55 23.52 -1.67 -5.22
CA TYR A 55 23.44 -0.93 -3.95
C TYR A 55 24.60 -1.24 -3.01
N GLN A 56 25.59 -2.04 -3.44
CA GLN A 56 26.78 -2.32 -2.65
C GLN A 56 27.49 -1.01 -2.26
N GLU A 57 27.87 -0.88 -0.99
CA GLU A 57 28.57 0.29 -0.43
C GLU A 57 27.81 1.62 -0.61
N THR A 58 26.47 1.59 -0.71
CA THR A 58 25.62 2.80 -0.78
C THR A 58 25.04 3.24 0.57
N ILE A 59 25.19 2.42 1.61
CA ILE A 59 24.65 2.63 2.94
C ILE A 59 25.68 2.19 3.98
N THR A 60 25.76 2.88 5.12
CA THR A 60 26.61 2.48 6.24
C THR A 60 25.93 1.40 7.10
N HIS A 61 26.70 0.76 7.97
CA HIS A 61 26.19 -0.20 8.94
C HIS A 61 25.03 0.37 9.77
N ASP A 62 25.27 1.51 10.43
CA ASP A 62 24.31 2.09 11.38
C ASP A 62 23.04 2.57 10.68
N GLU A 63 23.17 3.14 9.48
CA GLU A 63 22.01 3.53 8.67
C GLU A 63 21.17 2.31 8.26
N PHE A 64 21.81 1.19 7.89
CA PHE A 64 21.09 -0.04 7.54
C PHE A 64 20.40 -0.63 8.77
N ALA A 65 21.09 -0.72 9.90
CA ALA A 65 20.55 -1.24 11.15
C ALA A 65 19.36 -0.43 11.65
N HIS A 66 19.48 0.91 11.69
CA HIS A 66 18.39 1.80 12.06
C HIS A 66 17.17 1.61 11.16
N ARG A 67 17.36 1.55 9.83
CA ARG A 67 16.23 1.37 8.91
C ARG A 67 15.57 0.01 9.07
N VAL A 68 16.33 -1.06 9.18
CA VAL A 68 15.75 -2.39 9.37
C VAL A 68 14.95 -2.44 10.67
N ASN A 69 15.52 -2.02 11.79
CA ASN A 69 14.92 -2.22 13.11
C ASN A 69 13.85 -1.17 13.46
N ASP A 70 14.04 0.08 13.06
CA ASP A 70 13.22 1.20 13.56
C ASP A 70 12.24 1.75 12.51
N VAL A 71 12.36 1.33 11.24
CA VAL A 71 11.48 1.79 10.15
C VAL A 71 10.74 0.64 9.49
N TYR A 72 11.46 -0.36 8.99
CA TYR A 72 10.86 -1.40 8.15
C TYR A 72 10.36 -2.61 8.95
N CYS A 73 11.04 -3.03 10.01
CA CYS A 73 10.71 -4.24 10.78
C CYS A 73 10.47 -3.95 12.26
N THR A 74 9.66 -2.93 12.56
CA THR A 74 9.38 -2.44 13.92
C THR A 74 8.72 -3.45 14.86
N HIS A 75 8.16 -4.55 14.30
CA HIS A 75 7.58 -5.67 15.04
C HIS A 75 8.53 -6.86 15.17
N GLY A 76 9.78 -6.70 14.75
CA GLY A 76 10.78 -7.76 14.70
C GLY A 76 10.61 -8.71 13.51
N PHE A 77 11.58 -9.61 13.37
CA PHE A 77 11.65 -10.61 12.31
C PHE A 77 12.52 -11.79 12.78
N ALA A 78 12.43 -12.93 12.09
CA ALA A 78 13.25 -14.09 12.43
C ALA A 78 14.75 -13.80 12.17
N PRO A 79 15.66 -14.00 13.15
CA PRO A 79 17.07 -13.58 13.04
C PRO A 79 17.86 -14.18 11.86
N ASP A 80 17.41 -15.31 11.33
CA ASP A 80 18.03 -15.98 10.20
C ASP A 80 17.67 -15.34 8.84
N LEU A 81 16.65 -14.47 8.80
CA LEU A 81 16.26 -13.75 7.58
C LEU A 81 17.26 -12.65 7.21
N ILE A 82 17.74 -11.91 8.21
CA ILE A 82 18.67 -10.80 8.05
C ILE A 82 19.64 -10.80 9.23
N GLU A 83 20.92 -10.99 8.94
CA GLU A 83 21.99 -10.89 9.94
C GLU A 83 22.87 -9.69 9.61
N ILE A 84 23.02 -8.78 10.57
CA ILE A 84 23.80 -7.55 10.42
C ILE A 84 25.15 -7.75 11.13
N ASN A 85 26.23 -7.74 10.36
CA ASN A 85 27.61 -7.79 10.83
C ASN A 85 28.27 -6.43 10.61
N GLU A 86 29.42 -6.17 11.26
CA GLU A 86 30.13 -4.88 11.19
C GLU A 86 30.30 -4.30 9.77
N LYS A 87 30.65 -5.15 8.79
CA LYS A 87 30.92 -4.72 7.40
C LYS A 87 29.87 -5.15 6.39
N THR A 88 28.95 -6.03 6.77
CA THR A 88 28.01 -6.64 5.82
C THR A 88 26.68 -7.01 6.45
N ALA A 89 25.59 -6.96 5.69
CA ALA A 89 24.37 -7.69 6.00
C ALA A 89 24.25 -8.96 5.15
N ARG A 90 23.93 -10.09 5.78
CA ARG A 90 23.55 -11.35 5.12
C ARG A 90 22.03 -11.44 5.09
N ILE A 91 21.45 -11.56 3.90
CA ILE A 91 19.99 -11.65 3.70
C ILE A 91 19.65 -13.01 3.10
N LEU A 92 18.71 -13.73 3.72
CA LEU A 92 18.22 -15.01 3.20
C LEU A 92 17.47 -14.80 1.88
N MET A 93 17.92 -15.45 0.81
CA MET A 93 17.28 -15.36 -0.51
C MET A 93 16.19 -16.42 -0.69
N ASN A 94 16.43 -17.62 -0.15
CA ASN A 94 15.54 -18.76 -0.26
C ASN A 94 15.87 -19.76 0.88
N ARG A 95 14.86 -20.08 1.69
CA ARG A 95 15.00 -20.91 2.89
C ARG A 95 15.34 -22.37 2.58
N GLU A 96 14.75 -22.95 1.54
CA GLU A 96 14.96 -24.35 1.17
C GLU A 96 16.39 -24.61 0.68
N THR A 97 16.95 -23.68 -0.09
CA THR A 97 18.30 -23.80 -0.68
C THR A 97 19.40 -23.21 0.19
N GLN A 98 19.04 -22.53 1.28
CA GLN A 98 19.99 -21.81 2.13
C GLN A 98 20.91 -20.88 1.32
N LYS A 99 20.32 -20.17 0.35
CA LYS A 99 21.03 -19.16 -0.45
C LYS A 99 20.92 -17.80 0.20
N PHE A 100 22.00 -17.03 0.15
CA PHE A 100 22.10 -15.73 0.80
C PHE A 100 22.67 -14.67 -0.14
N PHE A 101 22.16 -13.44 0.02
CA PHE A 101 22.73 -12.24 -0.57
C PHE A 101 23.56 -11.52 0.49
N TRP A 102 24.72 -10.99 0.10
CA TRP A 102 25.62 -10.28 0.99
C TRP A 102 25.72 -8.81 0.54
N LEU A 103 25.16 -7.91 1.35
CA LEU A 103 25.30 -6.48 1.18
C LEU A 103 26.54 -6.01 1.94
N ARG A 104 27.48 -5.35 1.26
CA ARG A 104 28.62 -4.65 1.85
C ARG A 104 28.24 -3.23 2.19
N PHE A 105 28.63 -2.80 3.39
CA PHE A 105 28.42 -1.44 3.84
C PHE A 105 29.52 -0.51 3.33
N ALA A 106 29.19 0.77 3.21
CA ALA A 106 30.19 1.82 3.08
C ALA A 106 30.94 1.97 4.41
N GLU A 107 32.27 2.14 4.37
CA GLU A 107 33.09 2.32 5.58
C GLU A 107 32.79 3.63 6.31
N LYS A 108 32.44 4.69 5.55
CA LYS A 108 32.11 6.02 6.07
C LYS A 108 31.15 6.74 5.13
N ASP A 109 30.43 7.73 5.66
CA ASP A 109 29.41 8.45 4.90
C ASP A 109 30.02 9.23 3.71
N ASP A 110 31.17 9.87 3.92
CA ASP A 110 31.91 10.65 2.90
C ASP A 110 32.57 9.81 1.78
N GLY A 111 32.40 8.49 1.81
CA GLY A 111 32.95 7.56 0.82
C GLY A 111 31.92 6.64 0.17
N ARG A 112 30.62 6.78 0.51
CA ARG A 112 29.59 5.88 -0.01
C ARG A 112 29.34 6.10 -1.50
N LYS A 113 28.97 5.03 -2.19
CA LYS A 113 28.54 5.09 -3.59
C LYS A 113 27.19 5.78 -3.72
N SER A 114 26.95 6.38 -4.88
CA SER A 114 25.65 6.97 -5.21
C SER A 114 24.56 5.90 -5.23
N VAL A 115 23.44 6.18 -4.57
CA VAL A 115 22.27 5.30 -4.56
C VAL A 115 21.63 5.28 -5.95
N PRO A 116 21.49 4.12 -6.62
CA PRO A 116 20.77 4.05 -7.89
C PRO A 116 19.26 4.21 -7.64
N ARG A 117 18.66 5.23 -8.27
CA ARG A 117 17.23 5.56 -8.15
C ARG A 117 16.56 5.63 -9.53
N LEU A 118 15.28 5.28 -9.56
CA LEU A 118 14.39 5.49 -10.71
C LEU A 118 13.56 6.79 -10.58
N TRP A 119 13.85 7.58 -9.55
CA TRP A 119 13.13 8.78 -9.13
C TRP A 119 14.16 9.83 -8.67
N ARG A 120 13.75 11.10 -8.63
CA ARG A 120 14.59 12.22 -8.17
C ARG A 120 14.06 12.76 -6.84
N SER A 121 14.96 12.97 -5.89
CA SER A 121 14.65 13.67 -4.62
C SER A 121 14.39 15.15 -4.87
N ALA A 122 13.67 15.82 -3.97
CA ALA A 122 13.44 17.26 -4.03
C ALA A 122 14.76 18.03 -4.21
N LYS A 123 15.79 17.69 -3.44
CA LYS A 123 17.11 18.35 -3.47
C LYS A 123 17.87 18.20 -4.80
N SER A 124 17.49 17.25 -5.67
CA SER A 124 18.13 17.09 -6.99
C SER A 124 17.36 17.77 -8.12
N LEU A 125 16.21 18.38 -7.81
CA LEU A 125 15.52 19.27 -8.73
C LEU A 125 16.10 20.69 -8.62
N PRO A 126 16.00 21.53 -9.68
CA PRO A 126 16.40 22.94 -9.60
C PRO A 126 15.68 23.69 -8.45
N PRO A 127 16.15 24.85 -7.98
CA PRO A 127 15.42 25.65 -6.99
C PRO A 127 13.94 25.88 -7.35
N ALA A 128 13.09 26.05 -6.35
CA ALA A 128 11.68 26.33 -6.56
C ALA A 128 11.51 27.75 -7.12
N LYS A 129 10.68 27.88 -8.17
CA LYS A 129 10.41 29.18 -8.81
C LYS A 129 9.15 29.82 -8.24
N PRO A 130 9.12 31.15 -8.03
CA PRO A 130 7.90 31.87 -7.70
C PRO A 130 6.77 31.53 -8.68
N GLY A 131 5.58 31.19 -8.16
CA GLY A 131 4.40 30.80 -8.95
C GLY A 131 4.49 29.41 -9.62
N LYS A 132 5.66 28.78 -9.73
CA LYS A 132 5.84 27.40 -10.23
C LYS A 132 6.72 26.55 -9.31
N PRO A 133 6.36 26.40 -8.03
CA PRO A 133 7.16 25.68 -7.03
C PRO A 133 7.35 24.19 -7.36
N LEU A 134 6.49 23.61 -8.20
CA LEU A 134 6.56 22.20 -8.59
C LEU A 134 7.19 22.00 -9.99
N LEU A 135 7.79 23.04 -10.56
CA LEU A 135 8.39 22.97 -11.89
C LEU A 135 9.36 21.80 -12.03
N GLY A 136 9.09 20.92 -13.00
CA GLY A 136 9.94 19.79 -13.37
C GLY A 136 9.72 18.53 -12.55
N LEU A 137 8.90 18.57 -11.49
CA LEU A 137 8.53 17.42 -10.68
C LEU A 137 7.58 16.50 -11.45
N LYS A 138 7.80 15.18 -11.41
CA LYS A 138 6.92 14.18 -12.00
C LYS A 138 6.07 13.53 -10.91
N ILE A 139 4.76 13.75 -10.94
CA ILE A 139 3.82 13.18 -9.98
C ILE A 139 2.92 12.19 -10.70
N ALA A 140 2.80 10.98 -10.16
CA ALA A 140 1.73 10.06 -10.56
C ALA A 140 0.61 10.09 -9.51
N LEU A 141 -0.62 10.28 -9.96
CA LEU A 141 -1.81 10.14 -9.13
C LEU A 141 -2.31 8.70 -9.25
N ASP A 142 -2.50 8.05 -8.11
CA ASP A 142 -3.10 6.72 -8.00
C ASP A 142 -4.42 6.83 -7.22
N PRO A 143 -5.54 7.04 -7.93
CA PRO A 143 -6.84 7.02 -7.28
C PRO A 143 -7.15 5.59 -6.82
N GLY A 144 -7.26 5.38 -5.51
CA GLY A 144 -7.56 4.09 -4.90
C GLY A 144 -8.84 3.46 -5.44
N HIS A 145 -8.92 2.13 -5.41
CA HIS A 145 -10.08 1.36 -5.89
C HIS A 145 -10.37 1.56 -7.40
N LEU A 146 -11.47 1.02 -7.92
CA LEU A 146 -11.93 1.18 -9.30
C LEU A 146 -13.19 2.04 -9.38
N GLY A 147 -14.20 1.75 -8.55
CA GLY A 147 -15.49 2.44 -8.58
C GLY A 147 -16.45 1.89 -9.64
N GLY A 148 -17.43 2.70 -10.07
CA GLY A 148 -18.44 2.34 -11.07
C GLY A 148 -19.12 1.00 -10.80
N LYS A 149 -19.16 0.13 -11.83
CA LYS A 149 -19.74 -1.22 -11.73
C LYS A 149 -18.94 -2.18 -10.84
N TRP A 150 -17.70 -1.85 -10.49
CA TRP A 150 -16.82 -2.67 -9.67
C TRP A 150 -16.95 -2.39 -8.18
N ALA A 151 -17.49 -1.22 -7.81
CA ALA A 151 -17.50 -0.74 -6.42
C ALA A 151 -18.11 -1.75 -5.43
N LYS A 152 -19.20 -2.43 -5.82
CA LYS A 152 -19.84 -3.46 -4.99
C LYS A 152 -18.93 -4.67 -4.73
N MET A 153 -18.18 -5.12 -5.74
CA MET A 153 -17.20 -6.21 -5.62
C MET A 153 -16.03 -5.82 -4.72
N GLU A 154 -15.62 -4.55 -4.77
CA GLU A 154 -14.53 -4.04 -3.93
C GLU A 154 -14.95 -3.89 -2.46
N GLU A 155 -16.24 -3.99 -2.15
CA GLU A 155 -16.84 -3.76 -0.83
C GLU A 155 -16.51 -2.36 -0.26
N ARG A 156 -16.13 -1.42 -1.15
CA ARG A 156 -15.90 0.00 -0.86
C ARG A 156 -17.01 0.85 -1.45
N TRP A 157 -18.22 0.39 -1.16
CA TRP A 157 -19.48 0.88 -1.72
C TRP A 157 -20.57 0.85 -0.67
N PHE A 158 -21.45 1.85 -0.71
CA PHE A 158 -22.53 1.95 0.26
C PHE A 158 -23.67 2.86 -0.22
N GLN A 159 -24.92 2.64 0.23
CA GLN A 159 -26.07 3.47 -0.13
C GLN A 159 -27.04 3.62 1.06
N VAL A 160 -27.56 4.84 1.27
CA VAL A 160 -28.53 5.15 2.33
C VAL A 160 -29.86 5.59 1.70
N GLY A 161 -30.90 4.78 1.90
CA GLY A 161 -32.22 5.00 1.27
C GLY A 161 -32.11 5.15 -0.25
N ASN A 162 -32.84 6.13 -0.80
CA ASN A 162 -32.86 6.39 -2.24
C ASN A 162 -31.77 7.38 -2.71
N ARG A 163 -30.78 7.68 -1.87
CA ARG A 163 -29.67 8.60 -2.21
C ARG A 163 -28.69 7.95 -3.17
N LEU A 164 -27.85 8.77 -3.81
CA LEU A 164 -26.83 8.26 -4.71
C LEU A 164 -25.85 7.35 -3.95
N PRO A 165 -25.44 6.22 -4.54
CA PRO A 165 -24.45 5.36 -3.91
C PRO A 165 -23.12 6.09 -3.73
N VAL A 166 -22.46 5.83 -2.61
CA VAL A 166 -21.10 6.25 -2.35
C VAL A 166 -20.17 5.14 -2.80
N GLN A 167 -19.20 5.47 -3.65
CA GLN A 167 -18.25 4.53 -4.24
C GLN A 167 -16.85 5.12 -4.11
N GLU A 168 -15.98 4.55 -3.27
CA GLU A 168 -14.68 5.17 -2.99
C GLU A 168 -13.87 5.40 -4.27
N GLY A 169 -13.85 4.43 -5.18
CA GLY A 169 -13.14 4.55 -6.45
C GLY A 169 -13.59 5.72 -7.34
N ASP A 170 -14.86 6.14 -7.25
CA ASP A 170 -15.37 7.31 -7.97
C ASP A 170 -14.96 8.60 -7.27
N LEU A 171 -14.99 8.61 -5.93
CA LEU A 171 -14.58 9.77 -5.13
C LEU A 171 -13.10 10.09 -5.35
N THR A 172 -12.23 9.08 -5.25
CA THR A 172 -10.78 9.25 -5.42
C THR A 172 -10.43 9.69 -6.83
N LEU A 173 -11.11 9.14 -7.85
CA LEU A 173 -10.92 9.55 -9.25
C LEU A 173 -11.34 11.01 -9.47
N ARG A 174 -12.42 11.47 -8.83
CA ARG A 174 -12.86 12.87 -8.86
C ARG A 174 -11.81 13.79 -8.23
N VAL A 175 -11.29 13.46 -7.05
CA VAL A 175 -10.20 14.22 -6.41
C VAL A 175 -8.99 14.29 -7.32
N ALA A 176 -8.57 13.17 -7.91
CA ALA A 176 -7.41 13.14 -8.81
C ALA A 176 -7.58 14.04 -10.03
N ARG A 177 -8.79 14.09 -10.61
CA ARG A 177 -9.12 14.97 -11.75
C ARG A 177 -9.11 16.45 -11.40
N LEU A 178 -9.44 16.81 -10.16
CA LEU A 178 -9.33 18.18 -9.65
C LEU A 178 -7.89 18.55 -9.27
N LEU A 179 -7.14 17.60 -8.71
CA LEU A 179 -5.75 17.77 -8.28
C LEU A 179 -4.81 17.95 -9.48
N ALA A 180 -4.97 17.15 -10.54
CA ALA A 180 -4.09 17.17 -11.71
C ALA A 180 -3.92 18.55 -12.38
N PRO A 181 -4.97 19.32 -12.72
CA PRO A 181 -4.80 20.65 -13.31
C PRO A 181 -4.09 21.62 -12.36
N ARG A 182 -4.41 21.61 -11.06
CA ARG A 182 -3.76 22.47 -10.05
C ARG A 182 -2.25 22.22 -9.95
N LEU A 183 -1.85 20.94 -9.92
CA LEU A 183 -0.43 20.57 -9.90
C LEU A 183 0.29 20.97 -11.20
N ARG A 184 -0.37 20.86 -12.36
CA ARG A 184 0.19 21.27 -13.66
C ARG A 184 0.39 22.78 -13.74
N GLU A 185 -0.54 23.56 -13.20
CA GLU A 185 -0.43 25.02 -13.12
C GLU A 185 0.83 25.44 -12.34
N LEU A 186 1.14 24.73 -11.25
CA LEU A 186 2.34 24.91 -10.45
C LEU A 186 3.62 24.33 -11.08
N GLY A 187 3.55 23.79 -12.30
CA GLY A 187 4.68 23.33 -13.10
C GLY A 187 5.00 21.83 -13.03
N ALA A 188 4.20 21.03 -12.32
CA ALA A 188 4.41 19.59 -12.25
C ALA A 188 4.00 18.88 -13.55
N LYS A 189 4.69 17.79 -13.89
CA LYS A 189 4.24 16.82 -14.89
C LYS A 189 3.41 15.74 -14.20
N VAL A 190 2.11 15.73 -14.48
CA VAL A 190 1.16 14.83 -13.80
C VAL A 190 0.73 13.66 -14.69
N PHE A 191 0.87 12.46 -14.15
CA PHE A 191 0.44 11.18 -14.72
C PHE A 191 -0.67 10.55 -13.87
N PHE A 192 -1.36 9.56 -14.45
CA PHE A 192 -2.39 8.78 -13.76
C PHE A 192 -2.01 7.29 -13.79
N ALA A 193 -2.03 6.64 -12.62
CA ALA A 193 -1.96 5.17 -12.54
C ALA A 193 -3.25 4.53 -13.07
N ARG A 194 -4.39 5.21 -12.91
CA ARG A 194 -5.64 5.01 -13.65
C ARG A 194 -6.39 6.33 -13.82
N ASN A 195 -7.17 6.47 -14.89
CA ASN A 195 -7.94 7.70 -15.18
C ASN A 195 -9.42 7.42 -15.57
N SER A 196 -9.90 6.21 -15.31
CA SER A 196 -11.29 5.79 -15.46
C SER A 196 -11.65 4.80 -14.35
N ASP A 197 -12.91 4.40 -14.31
CA ASP A 197 -13.46 3.31 -13.51
C ASP A 197 -13.23 1.92 -14.14
N GLU A 198 -12.52 1.84 -15.27
CA GLU A 198 -12.16 0.57 -15.90
C GLU A 198 -10.84 0.01 -15.32
N PRO A 199 -10.73 -1.31 -15.12
CA PRO A 199 -9.53 -1.93 -14.58
C PRO A 199 -8.33 -1.73 -15.52
N THR A 200 -7.16 -1.45 -14.94
CA THR A 200 -5.91 -1.36 -15.71
C THR A 200 -5.35 -2.73 -16.05
N THR A 201 -5.68 -3.74 -15.23
CA THR A 201 -5.34 -5.14 -15.49
C THR A 201 -6.19 -5.72 -16.62
N PRO A 202 -5.59 -6.49 -17.56
CA PRO A 202 -6.36 -7.21 -18.56
C PRO A 202 -7.10 -8.42 -17.96
N LYS A 203 -6.79 -8.79 -16.71
CA LYS A 203 -7.39 -9.93 -16.01
C LYS A 203 -8.77 -9.61 -15.44
N ARG A 204 -9.57 -10.62 -15.19
CA ARG A 204 -10.89 -10.56 -14.55
C ARG A 204 -10.99 -11.63 -13.47
N PRO A 205 -11.99 -11.58 -12.57
CA PRO A 205 -12.14 -12.59 -11.52
C PRO A 205 -12.07 -14.03 -12.05
N ASP A 206 -12.70 -14.31 -13.19
CA ASP A 206 -12.74 -15.68 -13.72
C ASP A 206 -11.37 -16.23 -14.13
N ASP A 207 -10.39 -15.37 -14.45
CA ASP A 207 -8.99 -15.78 -14.70
C ASP A 207 -8.31 -16.36 -13.46
N PHE A 208 -8.86 -16.15 -12.26
CA PHE A 208 -8.24 -16.53 -10.98
C PHE A 208 -8.89 -17.74 -10.31
N ARG A 209 -9.93 -18.35 -10.91
CA ARG A 209 -10.70 -19.43 -10.27
C ARG A 209 -9.85 -20.62 -9.83
N GLU A 210 -8.89 -21.03 -10.66
CA GLU A 210 -8.00 -22.14 -10.34
C GLU A 210 -7.05 -21.80 -9.18
N LEU A 211 -6.48 -20.60 -9.19
CA LEU A 211 -5.62 -20.12 -8.10
C LEU A 211 -6.39 -19.97 -6.80
N ALA A 212 -7.59 -19.38 -6.86
CA ALA A 212 -8.52 -19.28 -5.73
C ALA A 212 -8.81 -20.65 -5.12
N ARG A 213 -9.11 -21.66 -5.94
CA ARG A 213 -9.32 -23.04 -5.49
C ARG A 213 -8.10 -23.58 -4.74
N LYS A 214 -6.89 -23.40 -5.29
CA LYS A 214 -5.64 -23.86 -4.66
C LYS A 214 -5.40 -23.19 -3.32
N ILE A 215 -5.64 -21.88 -3.22
CA ILE A 215 -5.52 -21.11 -1.96
C ILE A 215 -6.50 -21.65 -0.91
N LEU A 216 -7.77 -21.86 -1.27
CA LEU A 216 -8.78 -22.38 -0.35
C LEU A 216 -8.44 -23.78 0.17
N ILE A 217 -7.98 -24.68 -0.71
CA ILE A 217 -7.54 -26.02 -0.32
C ILE A 217 -6.33 -25.95 0.61
N LYS A 218 -5.34 -25.10 0.30
CA LYS A 218 -4.17 -24.89 1.14
C LYS A 218 -4.55 -24.36 2.54
N ASN A 219 -5.58 -23.53 2.61
CA ASN A 219 -6.12 -22.98 3.86
C ASN A 219 -7.07 -23.94 4.60
N GLY A 220 -7.23 -25.18 4.12
CA GLY A 220 -8.04 -26.20 4.79
C GLY A 220 -9.55 -26.02 4.65
N VAL A 221 -10.03 -25.23 3.69
CA VAL A 221 -11.46 -25.04 3.45
C VAL A 221 -12.06 -26.32 2.84
N PRO A 222 -13.16 -26.88 3.38
CA PRO A 222 -13.77 -28.10 2.86
C PRO A 222 -14.26 -27.97 1.41
N GLN A 223 -14.12 -29.05 0.62
CA GLN A 223 -14.49 -29.10 -0.80
C GLN A 223 -15.96 -28.75 -1.08
N SER A 224 -16.86 -29.03 -0.14
CA SER A 224 -18.29 -28.69 -0.22
C SER A 224 -18.55 -27.18 -0.31
N ARG A 225 -17.63 -26.34 0.17
CA ARG A 225 -17.74 -24.87 0.17
C ARG A 225 -17.02 -24.21 -1.01
N ILE A 226 -16.01 -24.89 -1.54
CA ILE A 226 -15.15 -24.41 -2.63
C ILE A 226 -15.94 -24.23 -3.96
N GLY A 227 -17.00 -25.00 -4.20
CA GLY A 227 -17.77 -24.97 -5.45
C GLY A 227 -18.87 -23.91 -5.55
N GLY A 228 -19.21 -23.22 -4.45
CA GLY A 228 -20.35 -22.30 -4.41
C GLY A 228 -20.07 -20.99 -5.14
N ASN A 229 -21.01 -20.56 -5.98
CA ASN A 229 -21.17 -19.13 -6.27
C ASN A 229 -21.91 -18.53 -5.07
N VAL A 230 -21.31 -17.57 -4.38
CA VAL A 230 -22.05 -16.77 -3.40
C VAL A 230 -23.04 -15.92 -4.18
N LEU A 231 -24.32 -16.22 -4.03
CA LEU A 231 -25.40 -15.39 -4.57
C LEU A 231 -25.79 -14.27 -3.59
N ASP A 232 -25.51 -14.45 -2.31
CA ASP A 232 -25.83 -13.52 -1.22
C ASP A 232 -24.56 -12.86 -0.63
N PRO A 233 -24.33 -11.55 -0.84
CA PRO A 233 -23.21 -10.82 -0.25
C PRO A 233 -23.14 -10.83 1.28
N ASN A 234 -24.22 -11.23 1.96
CA ASN A 234 -24.33 -11.33 3.42
C ASN A 234 -24.04 -12.74 3.96
N ASP A 235 -23.69 -13.70 3.09
CA ASP A 235 -23.28 -15.04 3.54
C ASP A 235 -22.06 -14.93 4.47
N PRO A 236 -22.16 -15.37 5.73
CA PRO A 236 -21.08 -15.29 6.70
C PRO A 236 -19.84 -16.11 6.31
N ASP A 237 -20.01 -17.08 5.40
CA ASP A 237 -18.95 -17.94 4.88
C ASP A 237 -18.51 -17.52 3.47
N LYS A 238 -18.94 -16.37 2.93
CA LYS A 238 -18.62 -15.95 1.54
C LYS A 238 -17.13 -15.95 1.22
N GLU A 239 -16.29 -15.64 2.19
CA GLU A 239 -14.84 -15.58 2.07
C GLU A 239 -14.21 -16.95 1.74
N GLN A 240 -14.93 -18.04 2.03
CA GLN A 240 -14.51 -19.42 1.78
C GLN A 240 -14.86 -19.93 0.38
N THR A 241 -15.33 -19.04 -0.51
CA THR A 241 -15.75 -19.42 -1.87
C THR A 241 -14.73 -19.04 -2.94
N ILE A 242 -14.71 -19.81 -4.03
CA ILE A 242 -13.86 -19.49 -5.19
C ILE A 242 -14.19 -18.11 -5.73
N ARG A 243 -15.48 -17.73 -5.77
CA ARG A 243 -15.89 -16.46 -6.34
C ARG A 243 -15.27 -15.29 -5.57
N TRP A 244 -15.48 -15.23 -4.26
CA TRP A 244 -14.95 -14.15 -3.42
C TRP A 244 -13.42 -14.09 -3.50
N GLN A 245 -12.74 -15.23 -3.38
CA GLN A 245 -11.27 -15.28 -3.48
C GLN A 245 -10.76 -14.81 -4.85
N SER A 246 -11.47 -15.14 -5.93
CA SER A 246 -11.13 -14.70 -7.29
C SER A 246 -11.29 -13.19 -7.46
N GLU A 247 -12.30 -12.59 -6.83
CA GLU A 247 -12.52 -11.15 -6.80
C GLU A 247 -11.40 -10.43 -6.02
N ILE A 248 -11.03 -10.93 -4.84
CA ILE A 248 -9.88 -10.42 -4.07
C ILE A 248 -8.59 -10.46 -4.90
N LEU A 249 -8.30 -11.59 -5.55
CA LEU A 249 -7.12 -11.76 -6.41
C LEU A 249 -7.12 -10.76 -7.57
N PHE A 250 -8.30 -10.43 -8.10
CA PHE A 250 -8.46 -9.45 -9.16
C PHE A 250 -8.18 -8.02 -8.68
N TYR A 251 -8.95 -7.48 -7.74
CA TYR A 251 -8.87 -6.04 -7.44
C TYR A 251 -7.79 -5.68 -6.40
N ARG A 252 -7.48 -6.56 -5.43
CA ARG A 252 -6.44 -6.27 -4.42
C ARG A 252 -5.03 -6.63 -4.89
N TYR A 253 -4.88 -7.64 -5.74
CA TYR A 253 -3.55 -8.11 -6.17
C TYR A 253 -3.25 -7.78 -7.63
N SER A 254 -4.05 -8.28 -8.57
CA SER A 254 -3.77 -8.13 -10.00
C SER A 254 -3.79 -6.67 -10.44
N GLU A 255 -4.82 -5.92 -10.04
CA GLU A 255 -4.96 -4.51 -10.38
C GLU A 255 -3.82 -3.65 -9.81
N ILE A 256 -3.51 -3.78 -8.52
CA ILE A 256 -2.41 -3.02 -7.88
C ILE A 256 -1.06 -3.37 -8.52
N ARG A 257 -0.78 -4.66 -8.77
CA ARG A 257 0.47 -5.07 -9.45
C ARG A 257 0.55 -4.53 -10.88
N ARG A 258 -0.58 -4.41 -11.58
CA ARG A 258 -0.62 -3.80 -12.91
C ARG A 258 -0.31 -2.31 -12.85
N ARG A 259 -0.87 -1.59 -11.88
CA ARG A 259 -0.53 -0.17 -11.63
C ARG A 259 0.95 -0.02 -11.27
N ALA A 260 1.50 -0.93 -10.46
CA ALA A 260 2.94 -0.95 -10.14
C ALA A 260 3.81 -1.10 -11.40
N ALA A 261 3.43 -1.99 -12.32
CA ALA A 261 4.13 -2.14 -13.59
C ALA A 261 4.06 -0.85 -14.43
N LEU A 262 2.90 -0.18 -14.46
CA LEU A 262 2.74 1.10 -15.16
C LEU A 262 3.64 2.20 -14.55
N VAL A 263 3.60 2.35 -13.22
CA VAL A 263 4.43 3.30 -12.47
C VAL A 263 5.92 3.05 -12.73
N ASN A 264 6.35 1.81 -12.57
CA ASN A 264 7.77 1.44 -12.55
C ASN A 264 8.43 1.37 -13.93
N PHE A 265 7.68 1.10 -14.99
CA PHE A 265 8.25 0.84 -16.32
C PHE A 265 7.80 1.82 -17.40
N LYS A 266 6.82 2.69 -17.13
CA LYS A 266 6.32 3.65 -18.12
C LYS A 266 6.30 5.08 -17.58
N LEU A 267 5.78 5.29 -16.38
CA LEU A 267 5.60 6.65 -15.84
C LEU A 267 6.89 7.23 -15.28
N HIS A 268 7.67 6.42 -14.55
CA HIS A 268 8.88 6.85 -13.84
C HIS A 268 8.69 8.19 -13.10
N PRO A 269 7.70 8.26 -12.18
CA PRO A 269 7.46 9.47 -11.41
C PRO A 269 8.52 9.66 -10.34
N ASP A 270 8.66 10.90 -9.88
CA ASP A 270 9.46 11.21 -8.69
C ASP A 270 8.67 10.94 -7.40
N LEU A 271 7.34 10.98 -7.48
CA LEU A 271 6.41 10.77 -6.38
C LEU A 271 5.11 10.12 -6.90
N VAL A 272 4.55 9.18 -6.12
CA VAL A 272 3.16 8.73 -6.28
C VAL A 272 2.32 9.22 -5.10
N LEU A 273 1.15 9.79 -5.42
CA LEU A 273 0.11 10.10 -4.43
C LEU A 273 -1.02 9.09 -4.56
N CYS A 274 -1.17 8.23 -3.57
CA CYS A 274 -2.27 7.29 -3.48
C CYS A 274 -3.43 7.96 -2.74
N LEU A 275 -4.53 8.19 -3.45
CA LEU A 275 -5.68 8.95 -2.96
C LEU A 275 -6.78 7.99 -2.53
N HIS A 276 -7.20 8.06 -1.28
CA HIS A 276 -8.21 7.22 -0.67
C HIS A 276 -9.20 8.04 0.16
N PHE A 277 -10.31 7.40 0.55
CA PHE A 277 -11.19 7.86 1.62
C PHE A 277 -11.25 6.77 2.69
N ASN A 278 -11.27 7.16 3.95
CA ASN A 278 -11.37 6.17 5.01
C ASN A 278 -12.82 5.69 5.23
N ALA A 279 -13.01 4.61 5.98
CA ALA A 279 -14.32 4.15 6.41
C ALA A 279 -14.22 3.45 7.77
N GLU A 280 -15.31 3.50 8.54
CA GLU A 280 -15.45 2.79 9.82
C GLU A 280 -16.39 1.59 9.69
N GLY A 281 -16.39 0.71 10.70
CA GLY A 281 -17.36 -0.38 10.79
C GLY A 281 -18.80 0.14 10.76
N TRP A 282 -19.66 -0.45 9.92
CA TRP A 282 -20.99 0.09 9.59
C TRP A 282 -22.14 -0.45 10.47
N GLY A 283 -21.82 -1.16 11.55
CA GLY A 283 -22.81 -1.79 12.44
C GLY A 283 -23.37 -3.10 11.87
N ASP A 284 -24.67 -3.34 12.06
CA ASP A 284 -25.37 -4.48 11.48
C ASP A 284 -25.44 -4.31 9.94
N PRO A 285 -24.90 -5.24 9.14
CA PRO A 285 -24.98 -5.16 7.69
C PRO A 285 -26.40 -5.10 7.12
N ASN A 286 -27.40 -5.58 7.87
CA ASN A 286 -28.81 -5.55 7.48
C ASN A 286 -29.52 -4.23 7.83
N ASP A 287 -28.95 -3.45 8.76
CA ASP A 287 -29.44 -2.13 9.16
C ASP A 287 -28.27 -1.17 9.42
N PRO A 288 -27.52 -0.79 8.36
CA PRO A 288 -26.29 -0.06 8.52
C PRO A 288 -26.55 1.41 8.91
N THR A 289 -25.80 1.92 9.88
CA THR A 289 -25.97 3.30 10.40
C THR A 289 -24.72 4.14 10.21
N LEU A 290 -24.89 5.37 9.69
CA LEU A 290 -23.77 6.30 9.53
C LEU A 290 -23.17 6.65 10.90
N THR A 291 -21.83 6.62 10.98
CA THR A 291 -21.08 6.94 12.20
C THR A 291 -20.96 8.45 12.41
N GLU A 292 -20.65 8.88 13.63
CA GLU A 292 -20.19 10.26 13.89
C GLU A 292 -18.67 10.40 13.74
N THR A 293 -17.95 9.29 13.74
CA THR A 293 -16.48 9.27 13.69
C THR A 293 -15.98 9.79 12.35
N ASN A 294 -15.04 10.72 12.40
CA ASN A 294 -14.32 11.22 11.24
C ASN A 294 -12.88 11.57 11.61
N HIS A 295 -11.93 11.25 10.75
CA HIS A 295 -10.50 11.41 11.04
C HIS A 295 -9.66 11.47 9.75
N LEU A 296 -8.39 11.75 9.96
CA LEU A 296 -7.36 11.84 8.93
C LEU A 296 -6.18 10.97 9.34
N HIS A 297 -5.63 10.23 8.38
CA HIS A 297 -4.26 9.76 8.49
C HIS A 297 -3.61 9.60 7.12
N LEU A 298 -2.29 9.56 7.14
CA LEU A 298 -1.47 9.27 5.98
C LEU A 298 -0.63 8.02 6.24
N LEU A 299 -0.31 7.29 5.15
CA LEU A 299 0.52 6.10 5.22
C LEU A 299 1.78 6.23 4.36
N VAL A 300 2.88 5.71 4.89
CA VAL A 300 4.16 5.48 4.18
C VAL A 300 4.56 4.01 4.33
N ASN A 301 5.52 3.55 3.52
CA ASN A 301 5.97 2.16 3.61
C ASN A 301 6.81 1.91 4.89
N GLY A 302 6.59 0.77 5.54
CA GLY A 302 7.35 0.30 6.71
C GLY A 302 6.52 -0.69 7.53
N SER A 303 6.92 -1.01 8.76
CA SER A 303 6.16 -1.87 9.68
C SER A 303 5.75 -3.23 9.09
N TYR A 304 6.66 -3.91 8.39
CA TYR A 304 6.50 -5.27 7.88
C TYR A 304 6.38 -6.26 9.04
N LEU A 305 5.52 -7.26 8.88
CA LEU A 305 5.32 -8.33 9.85
C LEU A 305 6.36 -9.45 9.66
N ALA A 306 6.66 -10.18 10.73
CA ALA A 306 7.58 -11.31 10.68
C ALA A 306 7.12 -12.37 9.66
N GLU A 307 5.82 -12.65 9.59
CA GLU A 307 5.25 -13.64 8.67
C GLU A 307 5.26 -13.15 7.21
N GLU A 308 5.16 -11.85 6.98
CA GLU A 308 5.29 -11.24 5.65
C GLU A 308 6.72 -11.39 5.13
N LEU A 309 7.70 -11.23 6.02
CA LEU A 309 9.12 -11.35 5.69
C LEU A 309 9.58 -12.78 5.46
N GLU A 310 8.76 -13.80 5.72
CA GLU A 310 9.04 -15.17 5.30
C GLU A 310 8.91 -15.35 3.78
N PHE A 311 8.16 -14.49 3.10
CA PHE A 311 8.06 -14.51 1.64
C PHE A 311 9.30 -13.88 1.00
N ASP A 312 9.93 -14.62 0.09
CA ASP A 312 11.17 -14.22 -0.57
C ASP A 312 11.02 -12.91 -1.35
N ASP A 313 9.87 -12.68 -1.99
CA ASP A 313 9.60 -11.46 -2.78
C ASP A 313 9.26 -10.25 -1.91
N GLU A 314 8.59 -10.44 -0.78
CA GLU A 314 8.31 -9.33 0.14
C GLU A 314 9.59 -8.85 0.82
N ARG A 315 10.42 -9.78 1.29
CA ARG A 315 11.74 -9.48 1.87
C ARG A 315 12.64 -8.79 0.85
N PHE A 316 12.67 -9.27 -0.41
CA PHE A 316 13.41 -8.61 -1.49
C PHE A 316 12.94 -7.18 -1.75
N GLU A 317 11.63 -6.95 -1.90
CA GLU A 317 11.11 -5.59 -2.19
C GLU A 317 11.30 -4.67 -0.98
N MET A 318 11.18 -5.16 0.26
CA MET A 318 11.52 -4.39 1.47
C MET A 318 12.99 -3.92 1.45
N ILE A 319 13.94 -4.84 1.27
CA ILE A 319 15.37 -4.50 1.21
C ILE A 319 15.64 -3.52 0.07
N ARG A 320 15.02 -3.73 -1.10
CA ARG A 320 15.16 -2.81 -2.22
C ARG A 320 14.64 -1.40 -1.89
N ARG A 321 13.49 -1.30 -1.22
CA ARG A 321 12.93 -0.01 -0.79
C ARG A 321 13.85 0.70 0.20
N LEU A 322 14.33 -0.02 1.21
CA LEU A 322 15.30 0.47 2.19
C LEU A 322 16.53 1.06 1.50
N LEU A 323 17.14 0.29 0.58
CA LEU A 323 18.35 0.70 -0.13
C LEU A 323 18.11 1.82 -1.14
N SER A 324 16.89 1.96 -1.66
CA SER A 324 16.53 3.07 -2.56
C SER A 324 16.47 4.43 -1.87
N ARG A 325 16.43 4.45 -0.52
CA ARG A 325 16.28 5.66 0.31
C ARG A 325 14.98 6.43 0.04
N ALA A 326 13.91 5.74 -0.38
CA ALA A 326 12.61 6.37 -0.63
C ALA A 326 12.02 6.98 0.65
N TYR A 327 12.17 6.30 1.79
CA TYR A 327 11.64 6.75 3.08
C TYR A 327 12.11 8.16 3.50
N ASP A 328 13.33 8.53 3.10
CA ASP A 328 13.93 9.84 3.41
C ASP A 328 13.17 11.00 2.75
N GLU A 329 12.51 10.70 1.62
CA GLU A 329 11.63 11.64 0.93
C GLU A 329 10.18 11.49 1.40
N GLU A 330 9.71 10.25 1.60
CA GLU A 330 8.31 9.93 1.94
C GLU A 330 7.86 10.53 3.28
N LEU A 331 8.64 10.34 4.34
CA LEU A 331 8.23 10.74 5.68
C LEU A 331 8.03 12.26 5.82
N PRO A 332 9.02 13.12 5.52
CA PRO A 332 8.84 14.57 5.68
C PRO A 332 7.81 15.14 4.69
N LEU A 333 7.65 14.51 3.52
CA LEU A 333 6.59 14.86 2.57
C LEU A 333 5.21 14.53 3.15
N ALA A 334 5.03 13.31 3.67
CA ALA A 334 3.78 12.88 4.30
C ALA A 334 3.43 13.76 5.50
N ASP A 335 4.38 14.09 6.36
CA ASP A 335 4.16 15.01 7.50
C ASP A 335 3.66 16.38 7.02
N THR A 336 4.25 16.91 5.96
CA THR A 336 3.86 18.23 5.43
C THR A 336 2.46 18.20 4.83
N ILE A 337 2.14 17.16 4.04
CA ILE A 337 0.79 16.96 3.48
C ILE A 337 -0.23 16.77 4.61
N ALA A 338 0.09 15.95 5.61
CA ALA A 338 -0.79 15.70 6.73
C ALA A 338 -1.13 16.99 7.50
N LEU A 339 -0.14 17.84 7.76
CA LEU A 339 -0.36 19.12 8.43
C LEU A 339 -1.24 20.08 7.61
N ALA A 340 -1.05 20.14 6.29
CA ALA A 340 -1.91 20.95 5.41
C ALA A 340 -3.35 20.42 5.40
N MET A 341 -3.52 19.10 5.29
CA MET A 341 -4.83 18.46 5.36
C MET A 341 -5.50 18.65 6.73
N ALA A 342 -4.77 18.53 7.82
CA ALA A 342 -5.31 18.77 9.16
C ALA A 342 -5.79 20.22 9.33
N ARG A 343 -5.03 21.21 8.83
CA ARG A 343 -5.44 22.63 8.86
C ARG A 343 -6.72 22.87 8.06
N GLU A 344 -6.78 22.35 6.83
CA GLU A 344 -7.89 22.61 5.92
C GLU A 344 -9.17 21.86 6.35
N THR A 345 -9.03 20.63 6.86
CA THR A 345 -10.18 19.78 7.18
C THR A 345 -10.65 19.89 8.65
N GLY A 346 -9.76 20.30 9.55
CA GLY A 346 -10.01 20.31 11.00
C GLY A 346 -10.18 18.92 11.62
N LEU A 347 -9.82 17.85 10.91
CA LEU A 347 -10.01 16.47 11.37
C LEU A 347 -8.94 16.06 12.38
N PRO A 348 -9.31 15.27 13.41
CA PRO A 348 -8.34 14.68 14.32
C PRO A 348 -7.54 13.56 13.63
N PRO A 349 -6.35 13.21 14.17
CA PRO A 349 -5.62 12.06 13.69
C PRO A 349 -6.40 10.77 13.96
N TYR A 350 -6.36 9.82 13.02
CA TYR A 350 -6.83 8.46 13.26
C TYR A 350 -5.96 7.80 14.33
N GLU A 351 -6.57 7.05 15.23
CA GLU A 351 -5.84 6.22 16.20
C GLU A 351 -6.12 4.75 15.91
N TYR A 352 -5.08 4.05 15.44
CA TYR A 352 -5.16 2.62 15.18
C TYR A 352 -5.51 1.86 16.47
N PRO A 353 -6.53 0.98 16.46
CA PRO A 353 -6.93 0.23 17.66
C PRO A 353 -5.83 -0.68 18.22
N THR A 354 -4.89 -1.09 17.37
CA THR A 354 -3.71 -1.88 17.76
C THR A 354 -2.49 -1.42 16.98
N ALA A 355 -1.31 -1.52 17.59
CA ALA A 355 -0.05 -1.28 16.88
C ALA A 355 0.44 -2.50 16.09
N ASN A 356 -0.28 -3.63 16.08
CA ASN A 356 0.24 -4.91 15.58
C ASN A 356 0.59 -4.95 14.09
N THR A 357 0.10 -4.00 13.29
CA THR A 357 0.33 -3.98 11.83
C THR A 357 0.79 -2.62 11.31
N THR A 358 1.06 -1.68 12.22
CA THR A 358 1.36 -0.29 11.89
C THR A 358 2.25 0.34 12.94
N THR A 359 3.06 1.32 12.56
CA THR A 359 3.84 2.12 13.51
C THR A 359 3.54 3.60 13.28
N LYS A 360 3.21 4.34 14.34
CA LYS A 360 3.07 5.80 14.26
C LYS A 360 4.44 6.41 14.01
N VAL A 361 4.58 7.26 12.99
CA VAL A 361 5.86 7.84 12.58
C VAL A 361 5.68 9.33 12.26
N GLY A 362 6.80 10.04 12.13
CA GLY A 362 6.79 11.46 11.80
C GLY A 362 6.43 12.35 12.99
N ALA A 363 6.44 13.65 12.75
CA ALA A 363 6.22 14.68 13.76
C ALA A 363 4.79 15.24 13.75
N SER A 364 4.03 15.02 12.67
CA SER A 364 2.67 15.57 12.55
C SER A 364 1.66 14.91 13.49
N GLY A 365 1.90 13.66 13.89
CA GLY A 365 0.94 12.84 14.64
C GLY A 365 -0.13 12.16 13.78
N TYR A 366 -0.10 12.33 12.45
CA TYR A 366 -1.07 11.79 11.49
C TYR A 366 -0.50 10.68 10.59
N VAL A 367 0.81 10.43 10.61
CA VAL A 367 1.47 9.51 9.68
C VAL A 367 1.73 8.16 10.35
N TYR A 368 1.45 7.09 9.62
CA TYR A 368 1.78 5.72 10.04
C TYR A 368 2.59 5.00 8.96
N ALA A 369 3.56 4.20 9.38
CA ALA A 369 4.25 3.24 8.54
C ALA A 369 3.45 1.93 8.47
N ARG A 370 3.25 1.40 7.26
CA ARG A 370 2.52 0.14 7.00
C ARG A 370 2.97 -0.54 5.71
N ASN A 371 3.01 -1.87 5.70
CA ASN A 371 3.27 -2.68 4.49
C ASN A 371 1.99 -2.81 3.67
N LEU A 372 1.75 -1.86 2.76
CA LEU A 372 0.70 -1.95 1.76
C LEU A 372 1.29 -2.37 0.42
N LEU A 373 0.54 -3.12 -0.40
CA LEU A 373 1.05 -3.67 -1.65
C LEU A 373 1.60 -2.60 -2.61
N ALA A 374 0.91 -1.46 -2.77
CA ALA A 374 1.40 -0.39 -3.63
C ALA A 374 2.63 0.33 -3.03
N THR A 375 2.61 0.64 -1.73
CA THR A 375 3.76 1.25 -1.05
C THR A 375 4.98 0.32 -1.11
N ARG A 376 4.79 -1.00 -1.11
CA ARG A 376 5.86 -1.98 -1.30
C ARG A 376 6.38 -2.01 -2.75
N LEU A 377 5.50 -1.95 -3.75
CA LEU A 377 5.86 -2.26 -5.14
C LEU A 377 6.23 -1.04 -6.01
N TYR A 378 5.77 0.16 -5.69
CA TYR A 378 6.09 1.35 -6.48
C TYR A 378 7.53 1.79 -6.18
N ARG A 379 8.37 1.88 -7.21
CA ARG A 379 9.83 2.09 -7.07
C ARG A 379 10.20 3.58 -7.05
N CYS A 380 9.45 4.34 -6.28
CA CYS A 380 9.62 5.76 -5.97
C CYS A 380 8.99 6.04 -4.59
N PRO A 381 9.18 7.25 -4.04
CA PRO A 381 8.39 7.75 -2.93
C PRO A 381 6.87 7.63 -3.19
N VAL A 382 6.12 7.20 -2.19
CA VAL A 382 4.68 7.01 -2.17
C VAL A 382 4.13 7.61 -0.88
N VAL A 383 3.09 8.44 -1.01
CA VAL A 383 2.30 8.93 0.13
C VAL A 383 0.85 8.51 -0.08
N TYR A 384 0.32 7.77 0.87
CA TYR A 384 -1.09 7.38 0.93
C TYR A 384 -1.86 8.40 1.77
N CYS A 385 -2.91 8.98 1.19
CA CYS A 385 -3.77 9.94 1.85
C CYS A 385 -5.12 9.29 2.15
N GLU A 386 -5.48 9.16 3.42
CA GLU A 386 -6.77 8.61 3.89
C GLU A 386 -7.53 9.62 4.76
N PRO A 387 -7.92 10.78 4.22
CA PRO A 387 -8.86 11.68 4.89
C PRO A 387 -10.29 11.13 4.81
N TYR A 388 -11.14 11.68 5.67
CA TYR A 388 -12.59 11.54 5.66
C TYR A 388 -13.10 10.11 5.77
N VAL A 389 -13.82 9.83 6.85
CA VAL A 389 -14.60 8.60 7.00
C VAL A 389 -15.85 8.72 6.13
N MET A 390 -15.88 8.06 4.98
CA MET A 390 -16.93 8.20 3.96
C MET A 390 -18.33 7.84 4.48
N ASN A 391 -18.42 6.92 5.44
CA ASN A 391 -19.66 6.51 6.09
C ASN A 391 -19.95 7.28 7.41
N SER A 392 -19.29 8.42 7.63
CA SER A 392 -19.72 9.35 8.66
C SER A 392 -20.89 10.21 8.20
N LYS A 393 -21.75 10.66 9.12
CA LYS A 393 -22.92 11.49 8.81
C LYS A 393 -22.54 12.77 8.08
N ASP A 394 -21.50 13.45 8.56
CA ASP A 394 -21.04 14.68 7.95
C ASP A 394 -20.51 14.45 6.53
N VAL A 395 -19.56 13.52 6.39
CA VAL A 395 -18.92 13.23 5.10
C VAL A 395 -19.92 12.70 4.09
N PHE A 396 -20.86 11.85 4.49
CA PHE A 396 -21.94 11.41 3.62
C PHE A 396 -22.73 12.60 3.07
N GLY A 397 -23.14 13.55 3.93
CA GLY A 397 -23.80 14.78 3.49
C GLY A 397 -22.97 15.58 2.48
N ARG A 398 -21.66 15.72 2.74
CA ARG A 398 -20.72 16.42 1.84
C ARG A 398 -20.53 15.70 0.50
N ILE A 399 -20.45 14.37 0.49
CA ILE A 399 -20.38 13.57 -0.75
C ILE A 399 -21.66 13.75 -1.56
N GLN A 400 -22.83 13.70 -0.91
CA GLN A 400 -24.12 13.88 -1.57
C GLN A 400 -24.32 15.29 -2.15
N ALA A 401 -23.68 16.31 -1.57
CA ALA A 401 -23.70 17.67 -2.11
C ALA A 401 -22.90 17.80 -3.42
N GLY A 402 -22.03 16.84 -3.73
CA GLY A 402 -21.25 16.79 -4.96
C GLY A 402 -20.08 17.78 -5.01
N ASP A 403 -19.54 17.97 -6.22
CA ASP A 403 -18.56 19.01 -6.50
C ASP A 403 -19.26 20.34 -6.82
N TYR A 404 -18.69 21.43 -6.32
CA TYR A 404 -19.19 22.79 -6.52
C TYR A 404 -18.09 23.83 -6.31
N ASP A 405 -18.19 24.95 -7.03
CA ASP A 405 -17.35 26.13 -6.83
C ASP A 405 -17.71 26.89 -5.55
N GLY A 406 -16.73 27.58 -4.97
CA GLY A 406 -16.91 28.38 -3.76
C GLY A 406 -17.28 27.53 -2.53
N THR A 407 -18.18 28.07 -1.73
CA THR A 407 -18.69 27.44 -0.52
C THR A 407 -20.19 27.15 -0.62
N ARG A 408 -20.66 26.14 0.10
CA ARG A 408 -22.09 25.88 0.32
C ARG A 408 -22.30 25.47 1.76
N ASN A 409 -23.50 25.76 2.27
CA ASN A 409 -23.94 25.23 3.54
C ASN A 409 -24.26 23.73 3.40
N VAL A 410 -23.48 22.89 4.09
CA VAL A 410 -23.74 21.46 4.24
C VAL A 410 -23.74 21.14 5.73
N ASN A 411 -24.84 20.56 6.21
CA ASN A 411 -25.05 20.25 7.64
C ASN A 411 -24.89 21.48 8.56
N GLY A 412 -25.34 22.66 8.11
CA GLY A 412 -25.27 23.89 8.91
C GLY A 412 -23.92 24.61 8.84
N VAL A 413 -22.93 24.06 8.13
CA VAL A 413 -21.60 24.67 8.02
C VAL A 413 -21.30 25.06 6.58
N GLU A 414 -20.87 26.31 6.39
CA GLU A 414 -20.43 26.81 5.10
C GLU A 414 -18.99 26.36 4.82
N ARG A 415 -18.80 25.60 3.75
CA ARG A 415 -17.51 24.96 3.42
C ARG A 415 -17.37 24.68 1.94
N LYS A 416 -16.13 24.43 1.50
CA LYS A 416 -15.83 23.97 0.14
C LYS A 416 -16.37 22.57 -0.10
N SER A 417 -16.53 22.22 -1.38
CA SER A 417 -16.73 20.82 -1.75
C SER A 417 -15.60 19.96 -1.19
N ILE A 418 -15.96 18.81 -0.62
CA ILE A 418 -15.00 17.85 -0.04
C ILE A 418 -13.92 17.44 -1.04
N PHE A 419 -14.23 17.40 -2.33
CA PHE A 419 -13.28 17.01 -3.37
C PHE A 419 -12.24 18.11 -3.64
N ARG A 420 -12.65 19.37 -3.56
CA ARG A 420 -11.77 20.53 -3.74
C ARG A 420 -10.95 20.80 -2.49
N GLU A 421 -11.56 20.69 -1.31
CA GLU A 421 -10.86 20.76 -0.01
C GLU A 421 -9.72 19.74 0.07
N TYR A 422 -9.98 18.49 -0.34
CA TYR A 422 -8.94 17.46 -0.45
C TYR A 422 -7.86 17.84 -1.47
N ALA A 423 -8.24 18.20 -2.70
CA ALA A 423 -7.27 18.55 -3.73
C ALA A 423 -6.39 19.75 -3.31
N ASP A 424 -6.98 20.79 -2.74
CA ASP A 424 -6.30 22.01 -2.32
C ASP A 424 -5.30 21.72 -1.17
N SER A 425 -5.70 20.95 -0.16
CA SER A 425 -4.81 20.60 0.96
C SER A 425 -3.61 19.75 0.55
N VAL A 426 -3.79 18.81 -0.41
CA VAL A 426 -2.67 18.06 -0.99
C VAL A 426 -1.72 18.99 -1.77
N VAL A 427 -2.27 19.94 -2.54
CA VAL A 427 -1.47 20.94 -3.26
C VAL A 427 -0.64 21.78 -2.29
N GLU A 428 -1.27 22.31 -1.24
CA GLU A 428 -0.60 23.12 -0.22
C GLU A 428 0.56 22.35 0.42
N GLY A 429 0.32 21.10 0.85
CA GLY A 429 1.36 20.26 1.43
C GLY A 429 2.55 19.99 0.49
N LEU A 430 2.28 19.78 -0.80
CA LEU A 430 3.33 19.59 -1.81
C LEU A 430 4.14 20.88 -2.02
N VAL A 431 3.46 22.01 -2.15
CA VAL A 431 4.11 23.32 -2.32
C VAL A 431 5.00 23.63 -1.12
N ASP A 432 4.49 23.44 0.10
CA ASP A 432 5.22 23.67 1.33
C ASP A 432 6.47 22.78 1.43
N TYR A 433 6.36 21.51 1.07
CA TYR A 433 7.49 20.58 1.11
C TYR A 433 8.54 20.95 0.07
N TYR A 434 8.15 21.04 -1.20
CA TYR A 434 9.10 21.24 -2.30
C TYR A 434 9.73 22.63 -2.28
N SER A 435 9.01 23.67 -1.85
CA SER A 435 9.61 25.03 -1.74
C SER A 435 10.69 25.07 -0.65
N ARG A 436 10.44 24.43 0.50
CA ARG A 436 11.44 24.34 1.59
C ARG A 436 12.62 23.45 1.22
N ALA A 437 12.35 22.29 0.64
CA ALA A 437 13.39 21.30 0.33
C ALA A 437 14.32 21.71 -0.83
N ARG A 438 13.84 22.53 -1.76
CA ARG A 438 14.60 23.00 -2.93
C ARG A 438 15.26 24.37 -2.73
N GLY A 439 14.83 25.11 -1.71
CA GLY A 439 15.14 26.55 -1.59
C GLY A 439 14.42 27.37 -2.68
N ASN A 440 14.27 28.67 -2.43
CA ASN A 440 13.71 29.59 -3.42
C ASN A 440 14.83 30.14 -4.30
N GLU A 441 14.57 30.24 -5.61
CA GLU A 441 15.35 31.12 -6.47
C GLU A 441 15.15 32.57 -5.97
N LEU A 442 16.25 33.26 -5.62
CA LEU A 442 16.25 34.63 -5.09
C LEU A 442 15.72 35.64 -6.11
#